data_AF-A0A972ZVX9-F1
#
_entry.id   AF-A0A972ZVX9-F1
#
_cell.length_a   1.000
_cell.length_b   1.000
_cell.length_c   1.000
_cell.angle_alpha   90.00
_cell.angle_beta   90.00
_cell.angle_gamma   90.00
#
_symmetry.space_group_name_H-M   'P 1'
#
loop_
_entity.id
_entity.type
_entity.pdbx_description
1 polymer ?
#
loop_
_entity_poly.entity_id
_entity_poly.type
_entity_poly.pdbx_seq_one_letter_code
_entity_poly.pdbx_strand_id
1 'polypeptide(L)' 'MGEIKDTEPVKKDRPWLIRTYSGHSSAQASNELYRTNLKRGQTGLSVAFDL' A
#
# COMPACT_ATOMS: atom_id res chain seq x y z
N MET A 1 26.97 -39.06 -13.72
CA MET A 1 27.43 -37.88 -12.97
C MET A 1 26.93 -36.65 -13.72
N GLY A 2 25.68 -36.26 -13.52
CA GLY A 2 25.10 -35.07 -14.18
C GLY A 2 25.21 -33.88 -13.23
N GLU A 3 25.84 -32.81 -13.67
CA GLU A 3 25.92 -31.53 -12.94
C GLU A 3 24.52 -31.04 -12.58
N ILE A 4 24.27 -30.91 -11.28
CA ILE A 4 23.12 -30.15 -10.78
C ILE A 4 23.55 -28.69 -10.85
N LYS A 5 22.99 -27.93 -11.79
CA LYS A 5 23.20 -26.48 -11.84
C LYS A 5 22.41 -25.86 -10.71
N ASP A 6 23.12 -25.28 -9.73
CA ASP A 6 22.53 -24.44 -8.71
C ASP A 6 21.70 -23.35 -9.40
N THR A 7 20.39 -23.36 -9.15
CA THR A 7 19.46 -22.43 -9.78
C THR A 7 19.48 -21.13 -9.00
N GLU A 8 19.84 -20.03 -9.65
CA GLU A 8 19.80 -18.68 -9.07
C GLU A 8 18.41 -18.37 -8.47
N PRO A 9 18.34 -17.76 -7.27
CA PRO A 9 17.06 -17.52 -6.62
C PRO A 9 16.21 -16.52 -7.41
N VAL A 10 14.96 -16.90 -7.70
CA VAL A 10 13.99 -16.01 -8.37
C VAL A 10 13.74 -14.78 -7.51
N LYS A 11 14.00 -13.60 -8.06
CA LYS A 11 13.74 -12.31 -7.40
C LYS A 11 12.23 -12.12 -7.25
N LYS A 12 11.76 -11.92 -6.02
CA LYS A 12 10.34 -11.66 -5.73
C LYS A 12 9.94 -10.27 -6.23
N ASP A 13 8.74 -10.18 -6.79
CA ASP A 13 8.13 -8.91 -7.17
C ASP A 13 7.81 -8.05 -5.95
N ARG A 14 7.75 -6.73 -6.17
CA ARG A 14 7.34 -5.78 -5.13
C ARG A 14 5.87 -6.01 -4.78
N PRO A 15 5.49 -5.92 -3.49
CA PRO A 15 4.10 -6.09 -3.08
C PRO A 15 3.22 -4.98 -3.66
N TRP A 16 1.94 -5.30 -3.81
CA TRP A 16 0.92 -4.38 -4.30
C TRP A 16 0.67 -3.21 -3.34
N LEU A 17 0.27 -2.08 -3.90
CA LEU A 17 -0.06 -0.88 -3.15
C LEU A 17 -1.46 -0.98 -2.53
N ILE A 18 -1.57 -0.81 -1.22
CA ILE A 18 -2.84 -0.83 -0.50
C ILE A 18 -3.35 0.61 -0.42
N ARG A 19 -4.41 0.90 -1.20
CA ARG A 19 -5.03 2.24 -1.26
C ARG A 19 -6.52 2.17 -0.98
N THR A 20 -6.91 2.60 0.22
CA THR A 20 -8.32 2.77 0.58
C THR A 20 -8.79 4.14 0.11
N TYR A 21 -9.90 4.16 -0.62
CA TYR A 21 -10.61 5.39 -0.98
C TYR A 21 -11.36 5.92 0.24
N SER A 22 -11.01 7.13 0.67
CA SER A 22 -11.53 7.70 1.91
C SER A 22 -11.45 9.23 1.90
N GLY A 23 -12.33 9.88 2.64
CA GLY A 23 -12.37 11.34 2.79
C GLY A 23 -13.47 11.75 3.77
N HIS A 24 -13.40 12.98 4.28
CA HIS A 24 -14.37 13.58 5.20
C HIS A 24 -14.61 15.04 4.80
N SER A 25 -15.75 15.62 5.17
CA SER A 25 -16.14 17.01 4.85
C SER A 25 -15.20 18.10 5.40
N SER A 26 -14.20 17.73 6.22
CA SER A 26 -13.18 18.68 6.69
C SER A 26 -11.79 18.14 6.41
N ALA A 27 -10.88 19.05 6.05
CA ALA A 27 -9.49 18.72 5.76
C ALA A 27 -8.77 18.13 6.99
N GLN A 28 -9.08 18.65 8.19
CA GLN A 28 -8.48 18.16 9.43
C GLN A 28 -8.89 16.71 9.73
N ALA A 29 -10.19 16.40 9.64
CA ALA A 29 -10.67 15.03 9.85
C ALA A 29 -10.14 14.06 8.79
N SER A 30 -10.06 14.50 7.54
CA SER A 30 -9.44 13.72 6.46
C SER A 30 -7.98 13.39 6.76
N ASN A 31 -7.18 14.36 7.21
CA ASN A 31 -5.77 14.13 7.56
C ASN A 31 -5.60 13.19 8.76
N GLU A 32 -6.45 13.28 9.78
CA GLU A 32 -6.43 12.36 10.93
C GLU A 32 -6.78 10.92 10.50
N LEU A 33 -7.79 10.76 9.65
CA LEU A 33 -8.17 9.48 9.06
C LEU A 33 -7.01 8.87 8.27
N TYR A 34 -6.36 9.63 7.40
CA TYR A 34 -5.22 9.15 6.61
C TYR A 34 -4.06 8.71 7.49
N ARG A 35 -3.71 9.47 8.53
CA ARG A 35 -2.63 9.11 9.46
C ARG A 35 -2.95 7.83 10.21
N THR A 36 -4.20 7.65 10.62
CA THR A 36 -4.66 6.42 11.28
C THR A 36 -4.53 5.22 10.34
N ASN A 37 -4.91 5.37 9.08
CA ASN A 37 -4.82 4.30 8.11
C ASN A 37 -3.37 3.93 7.77
N LEU A 38 -2.48 4.92 7.63
CA LEU A 38 -1.05 4.69 7.41
C LEU A 38 -0.44 3.92 8.58
N LYS A 39 -0.78 4.28 9.84
CA LYS A 39 -0.36 3.54 11.04
C LYS A 39 -0.87 2.09 11.06
N ARG A 40 -1.98 1.80 10.36
CA ARG A 40 -2.58 0.47 10.23
C ARG A 40 -2.10 -0.31 8.99
N GLY A 41 -1.07 0.20 8.30
CA GLY A 41 -0.44 -0.51 7.17
C GLY A 41 -0.99 -0.15 5.79
N GLN A 42 -1.81 0.90 5.66
CA GLN A 42 -2.11 1.47 4.35
C GLN A 42 -0.82 2.03 3.74
N THR A 43 -0.56 1.73 2.47
CA THR A 43 0.71 2.09 1.80
C THR A 43 0.55 3.16 0.72
N GLY A 44 -0.69 3.54 0.37
CA GLY A 44 -0.95 4.73 -0.45
C GLY A 44 -2.30 5.37 -0.15
N LEU A 45 -2.45 6.67 -0.41
CA LEU A 45 -3.68 7.42 -0.13
C LEU A 45 -4.55 7.57 -1.39
N SER A 46 -5.86 7.64 -1.19
CA SER A 46 -6.84 7.89 -2.24
C SER A 46 -7.97 8.74 -1.63
N VAL A 47 -8.18 9.94 -2.18
CA VAL A 47 -8.94 11.04 -1.56
C VAL A 47 -10.33 11.12 -2.16
N ALA A 48 -11.36 11.11 -1.31
CA ALA A 48 -12.74 11.36 -1.69
C ALA A 48 -13.13 12.83 -1.45
N PHE A 49 -13.90 13.40 -2.37
CA PHE A 49 -14.50 14.73 -2.26
C PHE A 49 -16.03 14.61 -2.27
N ASP A 50 -16.69 15.52 -1.57
CA ASP A 50 -18.13 15.75 -1.68
C ASP A 50 -18.48 16.43 -3.01
N LEU A 51 -19.77 16.50 -3.32
CA LEU A 51 -20.32 17.09 -4.55
C LEU A 51 -20.71 18.55 -4.36
#